data_AF-A0A0G3IHY9-F1
#
_entry.id   AF-A0A0G3IHY9-F1
#
_cell.length_a   1.000
_cell.length_b   1.000
_cell.length_c   1.000
_cell.angle_alpha   90.00
_cell.angle_beta   90.00
_cell.angle_gamma   90.00
#
_symmetry.space_group_name_H-M   'P 1'
#
loop_
_entity.id
_entity.type
_entity.pdbx_description
1 polymer ?
#
loop_
_entity_poly.entity_id
_entity_poly.type
_entity_poly.pdbx_seq_one_letter_code
_entity_poly.pdbx_strand_id
1 'polypeptide(L)'
;MPRFPKPVEGSWTEHYPELGTGPVSYEDSISPEFYELERVAVFKRAWLNVGRVEQIPRTGNYFTKELKVVNTSIIVVRNRDGKVNAFHNICRHRGNKLVWDDDPRAESSGTCRQFVCKYHAWRYDLDGNLTFVQQEEEFFNLDKNRYGLVSVHCDVWEGFIFVNFAPVPEQSLTEFLGPMVTGLSGYPFDKMTSRWTYRSEVKANWKLYLDAFQEFYHAPVLHANQSPTKYSQAAAEAGFEAPHYRIDGPHRLVSTSGVRIWEMDAEMRKPIEDICRSGLFGPWDGPDLGEMPPGLNPAKCNPWGLDSFQLFPNFVILIWGQGWYLTYHYWPTSHNTHIFEGSAYFPQPRSPRERIAQELAAASFKEYGLQDANTLEATQMMVESGYVDRFLLNDQEVLLRHLHKETADWVDEYQRKRAGV
;
A
#
# COMPACT_ATOMS: atom_id res chain seq x y z
N MET A 1 -32.04 -14.17 2.35
CA MET A 1 -32.03 -12.80 2.88
C MET A 1 -30.58 -12.39 3.06
N PRO A 2 -30.19 -11.15 2.75
CA PRO A 2 -28.83 -10.68 2.96
C PRO A 2 -28.46 -10.80 4.46
N ARG A 3 -27.24 -11.24 4.74
CA ARG A 3 -26.68 -11.40 6.08
C ARG A 3 -26.43 -10.05 6.74
N PHE A 4 -26.18 -9.01 5.94
CA PHE A 4 -25.95 -7.65 6.40
C PHE A 4 -26.94 -6.67 5.74
N PRO A 5 -27.36 -5.60 6.44
CA PRO A 5 -28.23 -4.61 5.84
C PRO A 5 -27.51 -3.92 4.67
N LYS A 6 -28.20 -3.82 3.54
CA LYS A 6 -27.80 -2.94 2.43
C LYS A 6 -28.11 -1.48 2.80
N PRO A 7 -27.50 -0.52 2.08
CA PRO A 7 -27.92 0.88 2.13
C PRO A 7 -29.41 1.06 1.82
N VAL A 8 -29.96 2.24 2.15
CA VAL A 8 -31.39 2.53 2.00
C VAL A 8 -31.86 2.46 0.53
N GLU A 9 -30.94 2.65 -0.41
CA GLU A 9 -31.13 2.53 -1.85
C GLU A 9 -31.33 1.07 -2.29
N GLY A 10 -30.87 0.10 -1.51
CA GLY A 10 -31.03 -1.34 -1.77
C GLY A 10 -29.77 -2.04 -2.31
N SER A 11 -28.77 -1.28 -2.77
CA SER A 11 -27.48 -1.81 -3.25
C SER A 11 -26.32 -0.89 -2.86
N TRP A 12 -25.10 -1.43 -2.81
CA TRP A 12 -23.90 -0.63 -2.53
C TRP A 12 -23.52 0.28 -3.70
N THR A 13 -23.76 -0.16 -4.93
CA THR A 13 -23.44 0.61 -6.13
C THR A 13 -24.41 1.78 -6.32
N GLU A 14 -25.71 1.59 -6.08
CA GLU A 14 -26.69 2.69 -6.18
C GLU A 14 -26.55 3.71 -5.03
N HIS A 15 -25.95 3.31 -3.90
CA HIS A 15 -25.56 4.23 -2.84
C HIS A 15 -24.50 5.25 -3.28
N TYR A 16 -23.70 4.91 -4.31
CA TYR A 16 -22.71 5.78 -4.95
C TYR A 16 -23.05 5.98 -6.44
N PRO A 17 -24.12 6.72 -6.75
CA PRO A 17 -24.72 6.76 -8.08
C PRO A 17 -23.76 7.25 -9.18
N GLU A 18 -22.76 8.06 -8.82
CA GLU A 18 -21.72 8.56 -9.72
C GLU A 18 -20.80 7.46 -10.29
N LEU A 19 -20.77 6.27 -9.68
CA LEU A 19 -20.00 5.13 -10.16
C LEU A 19 -20.71 4.37 -11.29
N GLY A 20 -22.03 4.49 -11.37
CA GLY A 20 -22.88 3.80 -12.34
C GLY A 20 -22.92 2.27 -12.18
N THR A 21 -23.93 1.63 -12.80
CA THR A 21 -24.12 0.16 -12.75
C THR A 21 -23.79 -0.53 -14.08
N GLY A 22 -23.47 0.24 -15.13
CA GLY A 22 -23.11 -0.30 -16.44
C GLY A 22 -21.79 -1.07 -16.45
N PRO A 23 -21.45 -1.72 -17.57
CA PRO A 23 -20.14 -2.34 -17.76
C PRO A 23 -19.00 -1.31 -17.62
N VAL A 24 -17.88 -1.75 -17.06
CA VAL A 24 -16.63 -0.98 -16.96
C VAL A 24 -15.65 -1.40 -18.03
N SER A 25 -14.65 -0.56 -18.30
CA SER A 25 -13.53 -0.85 -19.18
C SER A 25 -12.23 -0.82 -18.39
N TYR A 26 -11.28 -1.69 -18.76
CA TYR A 26 -9.94 -1.75 -18.20
C TYR A 26 -8.89 -1.13 -19.15
N GLU A 27 -9.29 -0.26 -20.07
CA GLU A 27 -8.39 0.46 -20.98
C GLU A 27 -7.28 1.21 -20.22
N ASP A 28 -7.63 1.77 -19.06
CA ASP A 28 -6.71 2.46 -18.14
C ASP A 28 -5.63 1.54 -17.55
N SER A 29 -5.78 0.23 -17.72
CA SER A 29 -4.92 -0.82 -17.20
C SER A 29 -4.15 -1.57 -18.29
N ILE A 30 -4.33 -1.18 -19.56
CA ILE A 30 -3.59 -1.74 -20.70
C ILE A 30 -2.94 -0.68 -21.59
N SER A 31 -3.39 0.59 -21.54
CA SER A 31 -2.87 1.65 -22.40
C SER A 31 -1.50 2.18 -21.91
N PRO A 32 -0.43 2.08 -22.72
CA PRO A 32 0.84 2.76 -22.43
C PRO A 32 0.72 4.27 -22.34
N GLU A 33 -0.14 4.88 -23.16
CA GLU A 33 -0.38 6.33 -23.18
C GLU A 33 -1.06 6.79 -21.89
N PHE A 34 -2.05 6.04 -21.41
CA PHE A 34 -2.71 6.32 -20.15
C PHE A 34 -1.74 6.21 -18.97
N TYR A 35 -0.88 5.18 -18.96
CA TYR A 35 0.16 5.05 -17.94
C TYR A 35 1.08 6.28 -17.87
N GLU A 36 1.51 6.84 -19.01
CA GLU A 36 2.33 8.06 -19.00
C GLU A 36 1.60 9.27 -18.42
N LEU A 37 0.27 9.34 -18.58
CA LEU A 37 -0.56 10.34 -17.92
C LEU A 37 -0.66 10.09 -16.41
N GLU A 38 -0.96 8.86 -15.98
CA GLU A 38 -1.05 8.48 -14.56
C GLU A 38 0.23 8.83 -13.78
N ARG A 39 1.40 8.57 -14.37
CA ARG A 39 2.69 8.87 -13.74
C ARG A 39 2.81 10.33 -13.28
N VAL A 40 2.23 11.26 -14.05
CA VAL A 40 2.28 12.68 -13.74
C VAL A 40 1.05 13.15 -12.99
N ALA A 41 -0.14 12.78 -13.47
CA ALA A 41 -1.41 13.23 -12.93
C ALA A 41 -1.67 12.66 -11.53
N VAL A 42 -1.27 11.40 -11.28
CA VAL A 42 -1.50 10.68 -10.03
C VAL A 42 -0.22 10.62 -9.20
N PHE A 43 0.79 9.87 -9.63
CA PHE A 43 1.92 9.53 -8.77
C PHE A 43 2.87 10.68 -8.44
N LYS A 44 2.91 11.73 -9.27
CA LYS A 44 3.66 12.95 -8.94
C LYS A 44 2.86 13.96 -8.12
N ARG A 45 1.53 13.83 -8.07
CA ARG A 45 0.62 14.81 -7.43
C ARG A 45 0.10 14.33 -6.08
N ALA A 46 -0.16 13.03 -5.93
CA ALA A 46 -0.64 12.41 -4.70
C ALA A 46 0.49 12.25 -3.67
N TRP A 47 0.11 12.09 -2.40
CA TRP A 47 1.02 11.63 -1.36
C TRP A 47 1.21 10.11 -1.49
N LEU A 48 2.47 9.66 -1.54
CA LEU A 48 2.84 8.25 -1.66
C LEU A 48 3.44 7.75 -0.37
N ASN A 49 2.92 6.65 0.19
CA ASN A 49 3.59 6.01 1.31
C ASN A 49 4.86 5.32 0.83
N VAL A 50 6.01 5.60 1.44
CA VAL A 50 7.32 5.04 1.02
C VAL A 50 8.00 4.17 2.08
N GLY A 51 7.39 4.05 3.26
CA GLY A 51 7.95 3.25 4.33
C GLY A 51 7.46 3.69 5.71
N ARG A 52 8.21 3.27 6.74
CA ARG A 52 7.91 3.61 8.13
C ARG A 52 9.11 4.16 8.90
N VAL A 53 8.82 4.88 9.96
CA VAL A 53 9.83 5.49 10.84
C VAL A 53 10.74 4.47 11.51
N GLU A 54 10.32 3.21 11.68
CA GLU A 54 11.17 2.16 12.25
C GLU A 54 12.31 1.73 11.30
N GLN A 55 12.29 2.12 10.02
CA GLN A 55 13.43 1.97 9.12
C GLN A 55 14.54 2.98 9.41
N ILE A 56 14.20 4.09 10.08
CA ILE A 56 15.11 5.19 10.42
C ILE A 56 14.97 5.59 11.89
N PRO A 57 15.22 4.67 12.85
CA PRO A 57 14.92 4.91 14.26
C PRO A 57 15.81 5.99 14.91
N ARG A 58 16.99 6.26 14.35
CA ARG A 58 17.99 7.19 14.92
C ARG A 58 18.43 8.23 13.89
N THR A 59 18.93 9.37 14.37
CA THR A 59 19.59 10.39 13.54
C THR A 59 20.64 9.76 12.62
N GLY A 60 20.63 10.19 11.36
CA GLY A 60 21.53 9.71 10.33
C GLY A 60 21.12 8.37 9.72
N ASN A 61 20.12 7.67 10.27
CA ASN A 61 19.56 6.51 9.60
C ASN A 61 18.82 6.97 8.35
N TYR A 62 19.07 6.27 7.25
CA TYR A 62 18.44 6.53 5.96
C TYR A 62 18.06 5.23 5.26
N PHE A 63 17.14 5.33 4.32
CA PHE A 63 16.96 4.37 3.23
C PHE A 63 16.75 5.11 1.91
N THR A 64 16.99 4.43 0.80
CA THR A 64 16.66 4.92 -0.53
C THR A 64 15.49 4.14 -1.10
N LYS A 65 14.64 4.80 -1.89
CA LYS A 65 13.54 4.14 -2.60
C LYS A 65 13.67 4.41 -4.10
N GLU A 66 13.59 3.36 -4.91
CA GLU A 66 13.53 3.48 -6.37
C GLU A 66 12.06 3.60 -6.82
N LEU A 67 11.73 4.71 -7.50
CA LEU A 67 10.35 5.04 -7.87
C LEU A 67 10.26 5.16 -9.39
N LYS A 68 10.12 4.01 -10.06
CA LYS A 68 10.05 3.93 -11.54
C LYS A 68 8.90 4.76 -12.12
N VAL A 69 7.73 4.73 -11.47
CA VAL A 69 6.54 5.50 -11.85
C VAL A 69 6.82 7.01 -11.87
N VAL A 70 7.66 7.52 -10.96
CA VAL A 70 8.09 8.94 -10.91
C VAL A 70 9.37 9.21 -11.72
N ASN A 71 10.06 8.15 -12.18
CA ASN A 71 11.38 8.16 -12.82
C ASN A 71 12.50 8.74 -11.95
N THR A 72 12.52 8.41 -10.67
CA THR A 72 13.52 8.95 -9.75
C THR A 72 13.89 7.95 -8.65
N SER A 73 14.95 8.27 -7.92
CA SER A 73 15.34 7.64 -6.66
C SER A 73 15.32 8.70 -5.59
N ILE A 74 14.85 8.37 -4.39
CA ILE A 74 14.84 9.29 -3.24
C ILE A 74 15.71 8.75 -2.11
N ILE A 75 16.20 9.65 -1.27
CA ILE A 75 16.79 9.36 0.03
C ILE A 75 15.80 9.84 1.08
N VAL A 76 15.43 8.98 2.01
CA VAL A 76 14.64 9.33 3.19
C VAL A 76 15.56 9.19 4.41
N VAL A 77 15.66 10.24 5.23
CA VAL A 77 16.64 10.31 6.32
C VAL A 77 16.07 10.98 7.56
N ARG A 78 16.47 10.52 8.75
CA ARG A 78 16.24 11.25 10.00
C ARG A 78 17.39 12.21 10.28
N ASN A 79 17.11 13.51 10.37
CA ASN A 79 18.13 14.52 10.62
C ASN A 79 18.51 14.62 12.12
N ARG A 80 19.32 15.63 12.49
CA ARG A 80 19.78 15.83 13.88
C ARG A 80 18.70 16.35 14.81
N ASP A 81 17.71 17.06 14.28
CA ASP A 81 16.55 17.55 15.02
C ASP A 81 15.46 16.46 15.18
N GLY A 82 15.70 15.25 14.65
CA GLY A 82 14.76 14.14 14.68
C GLY A 82 13.68 14.20 13.59
N LYS A 83 13.69 15.21 12.72
CA LYS A 83 12.78 15.32 11.56
C LYS A 83 13.11 14.30 10.49
N VAL A 84 12.09 13.83 9.78
CA VAL A 84 12.25 12.97 8.61
C VAL A 84 12.22 13.86 7.36
N ASN A 85 13.30 13.82 6.58
CA ASN A 85 13.45 14.57 5.34
C ASN A 85 13.54 13.60 4.16
N ALA A 86 13.09 14.04 2.98
CA ALA A 86 13.29 13.32 1.73
C ALA A 86 13.98 14.21 0.69
N PHE A 87 14.88 13.62 -0.09
CA PHE A 87 15.61 14.32 -1.16
C PHE A 87 15.66 13.45 -2.41
N HIS A 88 15.71 14.07 -3.59
CA HIS A 88 16.11 13.34 -4.79
C HIS A 88 17.54 12.81 -4.62
N ASN A 89 17.75 11.52 -4.92
CA ASN A 89 19.02 10.82 -4.77
C ASN A 89 20.00 11.15 -5.92
N ILE A 90 20.27 12.44 -6.09
CA ILE A 90 21.07 12.98 -7.20
C ILE A 90 22.07 14.01 -6.68
N CYS A 91 23.34 13.78 -6.95
CA CYS A 91 24.38 14.75 -6.67
C CYS A 91 24.24 15.96 -7.61
N ARG A 92 24.30 17.17 -7.04
CA ARG A 92 24.12 18.44 -7.76
C ARG A 92 25.29 18.85 -8.64
N HIS A 93 26.42 18.13 -8.60
CA HIS A 93 27.58 18.42 -9.47
C HIS A 93 27.36 17.94 -10.91
N ARG A 94 27.31 16.61 -11.11
CA ARG A 94 27.19 15.98 -12.45
C ARG A 94 26.10 14.90 -12.50
N GLY A 95 25.14 14.96 -11.58
CA GLY A 95 23.96 14.09 -11.61
C GLY A 95 24.20 12.63 -11.20
N ASN A 96 25.35 12.29 -10.61
CA ASN A 96 25.57 10.92 -10.13
C ASN A 96 24.57 10.54 -9.05
N LYS A 97 24.12 9.28 -9.03
CA LYS A 97 23.31 8.76 -7.92
C LYS A 97 24.12 8.90 -6.62
N LEU A 98 23.54 9.56 -5.62
CA LEU A 98 24.30 10.03 -4.46
C LEU A 98 24.57 8.89 -3.47
N VAL A 99 23.55 8.11 -3.17
CA VAL A 99 23.53 7.04 -2.17
C VAL A 99 23.14 5.74 -2.85
N TRP A 100 24.08 4.79 -2.81
CA TRP A 100 23.97 3.42 -3.31
C TRP A 100 25.15 2.61 -2.76
N ASP A 101 25.04 1.29 -2.73
CA ASP A 101 26.09 0.39 -2.24
C ASP A 101 26.95 -0.14 -3.39
N ASP A 102 26.84 -1.41 -3.76
CA ASP A 102 27.59 -2.01 -4.88
C ASP A 102 26.86 -1.88 -6.22
N ASP A 103 25.53 -1.98 -6.23
CA ASP A 103 24.69 -1.80 -7.42
C ASP A 103 23.93 -0.47 -7.34
N PRO A 104 24.17 0.49 -8.26
CA PRO A 104 23.42 1.74 -8.29
C PRO A 104 21.93 1.57 -8.65
N ARG A 105 21.48 0.39 -9.09
CA ARG A 105 20.06 0.10 -9.35
C ARG A 105 19.32 -0.42 -8.12
N ALA A 106 20.03 -0.90 -7.11
CA ALA A 106 19.43 -1.43 -5.90
C ALA A 106 19.09 -0.30 -4.90
N GLU A 107 18.07 -0.56 -4.08
CA GLU A 107 17.80 0.23 -2.89
C GLU A 107 18.87 -0.04 -1.83
N SER A 108 19.23 0.98 -1.05
CA SER A 108 20.24 0.93 0.00
C SER A 108 19.68 1.51 1.29
N SER A 109 20.22 1.10 2.42
CA SER A 109 19.89 1.68 3.72
C SER A 109 21.10 1.65 4.63
N GLY A 110 21.14 2.55 5.61
CA GLY A 110 22.31 2.63 6.47
C GLY A 110 22.25 3.77 7.46
N THR A 111 23.43 4.13 7.98
CA THR A 111 23.61 5.26 8.88
C THR A 111 24.76 6.12 8.40
N CYS A 112 24.57 7.43 8.33
CA CYS A 112 25.62 8.37 7.96
C CYS A 112 25.56 9.64 8.82
N ARG A 113 26.66 10.40 8.86
CA ARG A 113 26.69 11.75 9.44
C ARG A 113 26.46 12.85 8.40
N GLN A 114 26.68 12.50 7.14
CA GLN A 114 26.56 13.31 5.93
C GLN A 114 26.56 12.36 4.73
N PHE A 115 25.97 12.76 3.61
CA PHE A 115 26.04 12.05 2.35
C PHE A 115 27.27 12.50 1.56
N VAL A 116 28.04 11.55 1.03
CA VAL A 116 29.25 11.84 0.26
C VAL A 116 29.12 11.22 -1.12
N CYS A 117 29.16 12.05 -2.17
CA CYS A 117 29.09 11.54 -3.52
C CYS A 117 30.35 10.73 -3.86
N LYS A 118 30.16 9.46 -4.23
CA LYS A 118 31.25 8.55 -4.62
C LYS A 118 32.07 9.00 -5.83
N TYR A 119 31.60 9.99 -6.60
CA TYR A 119 32.28 10.44 -7.81
C TYR A 119 33.38 11.49 -7.54
N HIS A 120 33.01 12.61 -6.90
CA HIS A 120 33.95 13.73 -6.67
C HIS A 120 33.90 14.26 -5.23
N ALA A 121 33.39 13.45 -4.29
CA ALA A 121 33.35 13.74 -2.86
C ALA A 121 32.58 15.01 -2.44
N TRP A 122 31.69 15.55 -3.27
CA TRP A 122 30.73 16.58 -2.82
C TRP A 122 29.93 16.03 -1.64
N ARG A 123 29.82 16.81 -0.56
CA ARG A 123 29.19 16.36 0.70
C ARG A 123 27.96 17.18 1.02
N TYR A 124 26.93 16.49 1.49
CA TYR A 124 25.67 17.08 1.92
C TYR A 124 25.38 16.67 3.35
N ASP A 125 24.97 17.59 4.20
CA ASP A 125 24.50 17.23 5.54
C ASP A 125 23.13 16.50 5.50
N LEU A 126 22.59 16.16 6.66
CA LEU A 126 21.32 15.44 6.77
C LEU A 126 20.09 16.31 6.47
N ASP A 127 20.30 17.62 6.32
CA ASP A 127 19.30 18.61 5.91
C ASP A 127 19.42 18.94 4.42
N GLY A 128 20.35 18.25 3.72
CA GLY A 128 20.56 18.38 2.28
C GLY A 128 21.47 19.55 1.88
N ASN A 129 22.02 20.32 2.81
CA ASN A 129 22.88 21.45 2.47
C ASN A 129 24.23 20.97 1.94
N LEU A 130 24.74 21.61 0.88
CA LEU A 130 26.08 21.33 0.35
C LEU A 130 27.15 21.92 1.30
N THR A 131 27.88 21.04 1.98
CA THR A 131 28.85 21.43 3.02
C THR A 131 30.30 21.43 2.52
N PHE A 132 30.62 20.63 1.51
CA PHE A 132 31.98 20.50 1.00
C PHE A 132 32.01 20.24 -0.51
N VAL A 133 32.96 20.90 -1.18
CA VAL A 133 33.28 20.76 -2.61
C VAL A 133 34.78 20.53 -2.72
N GLN A 134 35.19 19.51 -3.46
CA GLN A 134 36.60 19.25 -3.74
C GLN A 134 37.15 20.33 -4.68
N GLN A 135 38.28 20.97 -4.33
CA GLN A 135 38.88 22.08 -5.09
C GLN A 135 37.85 23.19 -5.39
N GLU A 136 37.18 23.67 -4.33
CA GLU A 136 36.11 24.67 -4.41
C GLU A 136 36.56 25.96 -5.14
N GLU A 137 37.82 26.33 -4.99
CA GLU A 137 38.48 27.48 -5.60
C GLU A 137 38.58 27.44 -7.14
N GLU A 138 38.49 26.25 -7.75
CA GLU A 138 38.53 26.08 -9.22
C GLU A 138 37.15 26.32 -9.88
N PHE A 139 36.09 26.51 -9.10
CA PHE A 139 34.76 26.81 -9.61
C PHE A 139 34.53 28.31 -9.73
N PHE A 140 34.05 28.76 -10.90
CA PHE A 140 33.65 30.15 -11.10
C PHE A 140 32.38 30.47 -10.31
N ASN A 141 32.48 31.38 -9.33
CA ASN A 141 31.35 31.94 -8.57
C ASN A 141 30.43 30.89 -7.92
N LEU A 142 30.99 29.81 -7.36
CA LEU A 142 30.19 28.79 -6.69
C LEU A 142 29.58 29.32 -5.39
N ASP A 143 28.26 29.37 -5.34
CA ASP A 143 27.49 29.59 -4.10
C ASP A 143 26.86 28.27 -3.66
N LYS A 144 27.45 27.65 -2.62
CA LYS A 144 26.98 26.35 -2.11
C LYS A 144 25.51 26.34 -1.68
N ASN A 145 24.96 27.50 -1.28
CA ASN A 145 23.56 27.60 -0.87
C ASN A 145 22.57 27.30 -2.00
N ARG A 146 23.01 27.42 -3.27
CA ARG A 146 22.17 27.13 -4.46
C ARG A 146 22.25 25.69 -4.93
N TYR A 147 23.16 24.91 -4.34
CA TYR A 147 23.50 23.55 -4.79
C TYR A 147 23.32 22.49 -3.70
N GLY A 148 22.45 22.73 -2.70
CA GLY A 148 21.96 21.68 -1.81
C GLY A 148 21.10 20.63 -2.54
N LEU A 149 20.83 19.49 -1.91
CA LEU A 149 19.96 18.46 -2.48
C LEU A 149 18.56 19.01 -2.76
N VAL A 150 17.96 18.57 -3.87
CA VAL A 150 16.58 18.95 -4.20
C VAL A 150 15.65 18.18 -3.27
N SER A 151 14.90 18.91 -2.45
CA SER A 151 13.95 18.33 -1.49
C SER A 151 12.76 17.70 -2.20
N VAL A 152 12.24 16.62 -1.61
CA VAL A 152 10.93 16.03 -1.90
C VAL A 152 10.07 16.28 -0.67
N HIS A 153 8.83 16.73 -0.86
CA HIS A 153 7.93 16.97 0.27
C HIS A 153 7.74 15.67 1.04
N CYS A 154 7.82 15.74 2.37
CA CYS A 154 7.83 14.57 3.23
C CYS A 154 7.07 14.88 4.52
N ASP A 155 6.20 13.97 4.93
CA ASP A 155 5.46 14.08 6.18
C ASP A 155 5.18 12.69 6.77
N VAL A 156 4.85 12.62 8.06
CA VAL A 156 4.68 11.37 8.81
C VAL A 156 3.33 11.34 9.51
N TRP A 157 2.55 10.30 9.27
CA TRP A 157 1.30 10.02 9.98
C TRP A 157 1.38 8.66 10.66
N GLU A 158 1.19 8.58 11.99
CA GLU A 158 1.20 7.31 12.76
C GLU A 158 2.41 6.39 12.47
N GLY A 159 3.58 7.01 12.23
CA GLY A 159 4.82 6.32 11.89
C GLY A 159 4.96 5.90 10.42
N PHE A 160 3.96 6.13 9.58
CA PHE A 160 4.01 5.95 8.13
C PHE A 160 4.59 7.20 7.45
N ILE A 161 5.63 7.02 6.64
CA ILE A 161 6.32 8.12 5.94
C ILE A 161 5.71 8.27 4.55
N PHE A 162 5.24 9.47 4.23
CA PHE A 162 4.69 9.82 2.93
C PHE A 162 5.54 10.88 2.23
N VAL A 163 5.56 10.84 0.91
CA VAL A 163 6.23 11.84 0.07
C VAL A 163 5.33 12.39 -1.03
N ASN A 164 5.59 13.61 -1.47
CA ASN A 164 4.88 14.25 -2.59
C ASN A 164 5.88 14.95 -3.54
N PHE A 165 5.70 14.77 -4.84
CA PHE A 165 6.61 15.27 -5.89
C PHE A 165 6.12 16.52 -6.60
N ALA A 166 4.94 17.03 -6.27
CA ALA A 166 4.45 18.28 -6.80
C ALA A 166 5.37 19.42 -6.35
N PRO A 167 5.60 20.47 -7.17
CA PRO A 167 6.38 21.63 -6.74
C PRO A 167 5.86 22.22 -5.42
N VAL A 168 4.54 22.26 -5.27
CA VAL A 168 3.82 22.55 -4.03
C VAL A 168 2.69 21.52 -3.93
N PRO A 169 2.58 20.75 -2.82
CA PRO A 169 1.47 19.84 -2.63
C PRO A 169 0.14 20.61 -2.63
N GLU A 170 -0.87 20.09 -3.31
CA GLU A 170 -2.20 20.73 -3.39
C GLU A 170 -2.92 20.74 -2.04
N GLN A 171 -2.52 19.86 -1.13
CA GLN A 171 -3.08 19.68 0.22
C GLN A 171 -2.02 19.07 1.15
N SER A 172 -2.16 19.32 2.45
CA SER A 172 -1.34 18.67 3.49
C SER A 172 -1.57 17.15 3.53
N LEU A 173 -0.67 16.41 4.18
CA LEU A 173 -0.84 14.95 4.32
C LEU A 173 -2.14 14.64 5.09
N THR A 174 -2.43 15.34 6.18
CA THR A 174 -3.64 15.08 6.98
C THR A 174 -4.93 15.35 6.19
N GLU A 175 -4.97 16.42 5.38
CA GLU A 175 -6.11 16.70 4.50
C GLU A 175 -6.26 15.62 3.42
N PHE A 176 -5.15 15.17 2.82
CA PHE A 176 -5.16 14.08 1.83
C PHE A 176 -5.73 12.79 2.41
N LEU A 177 -5.27 12.38 3.59
CA LEU A 177 -5.68 11.13 4.23
C LEU A 177 -7.18 11.13 4.62
N GLY A 178 -7.73 12.29 4.96
CA GLY A 178 -9.15 12.44 5.28
C GLY A 178 -9.60 11.71 6.55
N PRO A 179 -10.86 11.96 6.98
CA PRO A 179 -11.36 11.49 8.27
C PRO A 179 -11.47 9.97 8.38
N MET A 180 -11.68 9.24 7.27
CA MET A 180 -11.70 7.78 7.29
C MET A 180 -10.36 7.20 7.73
N VAL A 181 -9.25 7.69 7.20
CA VAL A 181 -7.92 7.19 7.53
C VAL A 181 -7.42 7.77 8.84
N THR A 182 -7.57 9.09 9.06
CA THR A 182 -7.15 9.70 10.34
C THR A 182 -7.97 9.17 11.52
N GLY A 183 -9.13 8.56 11.27
CA GLY A 183 -9.90 7.81 12.26
C GLY A 183 -9.17 6.59 12.84
N LEU A 184 -8.05 6.15 12.24
CA LEU A 184 -7.14 5.13 12.77
C LEU A 184 -6.11 5.67 13.76
N SER A 185 -6.03 6.99 13.96
CA SER A 185 -5.05 7.57 14.87
C SER A 185 -5.18 7.01 16.28
N GLY A 186 -4.02 6.70 16.88
CA GLY A 186 -3.94 5.99 18.15
C GLY A 186 -3.93 4.45 18.05
N TYR A 187 -4.12 3.87 16.86
CA TYR A 187 -3.80 2.44 16.68
C TYR A 187 -2.32 2.19 17.00
N PRO A 188 -1.97 1.15 17.78
CA PRO A 188 -0.61 0.94 18.26
C PRO A 188 0.32 0.32 17.19
N PHE A 189 0.46 1.00 16.05
CA PHE A 189 1.32 0.54 14.94
C PHE A 189 2.78 0.33 15.40
N ASP A 190 3.26 1.19 16.30
CA ASP A 190 4.62 1.15 16.86
C ASP A 190 4.91 -0.11 17.71
N LYS A 191 3.86 -0.72 18.28
CA LYS A 191 3.99 -1.96 19.06
C LYS A 191 4.13 -3.21 18.19
N MET A 192 3.90 -3.12 16.89
CA MET A 192 3.94 -4.25 15.96
C MET A 192 5.34 -4.48 15.40
N THR A 193 6.24 -4.91 16.28
CA THR A 193 7.68 -5.01 16.00
C THR A 193 8.10 -6.31 15.30
N SER A 194 7.25 -7.34 15.28
CA SER A 194 7.53 -8.59 14.55
C SER A 194 6.98 -8.50 13.14
N ARG A 195 7.85 -8.66 12.14
CA ARG A 195 7.53 -8.34 10.74
C ARG A 195 8.00 -9.41 9.77
N TRP A 196 7.18 -9.65 8.76
CA TRP A 196 7.52 -10.45 7.58
C TRP A 196 7.22 -9.62 6.35
N THR A 197 8.20 -9.49 5.47
CA THR A 197 8.08 -8.70 4.24
C THR A 197 8.32 -9.58 3.03
N TYR A 198 7.44 -9.45 2.05
CA TYR A 198 7.49 -10.13 0.78
C TYR A 198 7.52 -9.08 -0.32
N ARG A 199 8.26 -9.37 -1.38
CA ARG A 199 8.38 -8.49 -2.55
C ARG A 199 8.34 -9.35 -3.80
N SER A 200 7.51 -8.97 -4.77
CA SER A 200 7.43 -9.62 -6.07
C SER A 200 7.35 -8.59 -7.18
N GLU A 201 7.93 -8.92 -8.33
CA GLU A 201 7.52 -8.33 -9.59
C GLU A 201 6.29 -9.08 -10.08
N VAL A 202 5.27 -8.36 -10.54
CA VAL A 202 4.00 -8.92 -10.99
C VAL A 202 3.72 -8.39 -12.40
N LYS A 203 3.37 -9.29 -13.33
CA LYS A 203 3.07 -8.97 -14.73
C LYS A 203 1.61 -8.62 -14.95
N ALA A 204 1.11 -7.71 -14.12
CA ALA A 204 -0.20 -7.11 -14.24
C ALA A 204 -0.12 -5.61 -13.92
N ASN A 205 -1.07 -4.83 -14.42
CA ASN A 205 -1.26 -3.46 -13.99
C ASN A 205 -1.55 -3.43 -12.49
N TRP A 206 -1.05 -2.38 -11.82
CA TRP A 206 -1.21 -2.20 -10.38
C TRP A 206 -2.69 -2.08 -9.96
N LYS A 207 -3.56 -1.53 -10.81
CA LYS A 207 -4.99 -1.36 -10.52
C LYS A 207 -5.71 -2.71 -10.49
N LEU A 208 -5.51 -3.53 -11.52
CA LEU A 208 -6.08 -4.90 -11.56
C LEU A 208 -5.61 -5.74 -10.37
N TYR A 209 -4.36 -5.59 -9.96
CA TYR A 209 -3.86 -6.32 -8.80
C TYR A 209 -4.46 -5.79 -7.50
N LEU A 210 -4.60 -4.47 -7.36
CA LEU A 210 -5.20 -3.82 -6.19
C LEU A 210 -6.69 -4.21 -6.04
N ASP A 211 -7.43 -4.31 -7.15
CA ASP A 211 -8.84 -4.68 -7.18
C ASP A 211 -9.13 -5.96 -6.38
N ALA A 212 -8.29 -6.98 -6.54
CA ALA A 212 -8.40 -8.25 -5.82
C ALA A 212 -8.28 -8.11 -4.29
N PHE A 213 -7.79 -6.98 -3.76
CA PHE A 213 -7.70 -6.73 -2.31
C PHE A 213 -8.79 -5.75 -1.82
N GLN A 214 -9.73 -5.35 -2.69
CA GLN A 214 -10.86 -4.47 -2.39
C GLN A 214 -12.23 -5.12 -2.65
N GLU A 215 -12.23 -6.38 -3.10
CA GLU A 215 -13.37 -7.27 -3.09
C GLU A 215 -12.96 -8.63 -2.50
N PHE A 216 -13.94 -9.45 -2.12
CA PHE A 216 -13.69 -10.82 -1.64
C PHE A 216 -14.64 -11.82 -2.31
N TYR A 217 -15.19 -11.44 -3.47
CA TYR A 217 -16.04 -12.29 -4.28
C TYR A 217 -15.26 -13.50 -4.83
N HIS A 218 -13.97 -13.31 -5.16
CA HIS A 218 -13.11 -14.42 -5.60
C HIS A 218 -12.73 -15.37 -4.45
N ALA A 219 -12.70 -14.90 -3.20
CA ALA A 219 -12.05 -15.60 -2.10
C ALA A 219 -12.60 -17.02 -1.83
N PRO A 220 -13.93 -17.26 -1.83
CA PRO A 220 -14.47 -18.61 -1.65
C PRO A 220 -14.09 -19.61 -2.75
N VAL A 221 -13.75 -19.11 -3.94
CA VAL A 221 -13.44 -19.94 -5.12
C VAL A 221 -11.93 -20.11 -5.28
N LEU A 222 -11.21 -18.99 -5.43
CA LEU A 222 -9.77 -19.00 -5.71
C LEU A 222 -8.99 -19.67 -4.58
N HIS A 223 -9.34 -19.36 -3.34
CA HIS A 223 -8.63 -19.85 -2.16
C HIS A 223 -9.19 -21.14 -1.56
N ALA A 224 -10.13 -21.80 -2.23
CA ALA A 224 -10.80 -23.00 -1.70
C ALA A 224 -9.81 -24.10 -1.28
N ASN A 225 -8.70 -24.27 -2.02
CA ASN A 225 -7.70 -25.30 -1.73
C ASN A 225 -6.81 -24.97 -0.51
N GLN A 226 -6.93 -23.76 0.05
CA GLN A 226 -6.21 -23.36 1.25
C GLN A 226 -6.95 -23.73 2.54
N SER A 227 -8.15 -24.29 2.45
CA SER A 227 -8.94 -24.71 3.62
C SER A 227 -9.40 -26.17 3.48
N PRO A 228 -9.73 -26.86 4.58
CA PRO A 228 -10.31 -28.20 4.52
C PRO A 228 -11.58 -28.23 3.66
N THR A 229 -11.81 -29.32 2.94
CA THR A 229 -12.92 -29.44 1.97
C THR A 229 -14.27 -29.06 2.54
N LYS A 230 -14.58 -29.49 3.77
CA LYS A 230 -15.85 -29.20 4.45
C LYS A 230 -16.04 -27.69 4.70
N TYR A 231 -14.95 -27.00 5.05
CA TYR A 231 -14.96 -25.54 5.22
C TYR A 231 -15.17 -24.85 3.87
N SER A 232 -14.40 -25.24 2.85
CA SER A 232 -14.47 -24.59 1.53
C SER A 232 -15.84 -24.77 0.86
N GLN A 233 -16.48 -25.93 1.03
CA GLN A 233 -17.86 -26.16 0.58
C GLN A 233 -18.84 -25.22 1.29
N ALA A 234 -18.77 -25.13 2.62
CA ALA A 234 -19.63 -24.22 3.38
C ALA A 234 -19.40 -22.75 3.01
N ALA A 235 -18.15 -22.34 2.77
CA ALA A 235 -17.82 -20.99 2.33
C ALA A 235 -18.36 -20.70 0.92
N ALA A 236 -18.27 -21.65 -0.01
CA ALA A 236 -18.82 -21.50 -1.36
C ALA A 236 -20.35 -21.41 -1.36
N GLU A 237 -21.04 -22.22 -0.53
CA GLU A 237 -22.49 -22.17 -0.37
C GLU A 237 -22.97 -20.86 0.28
N ALA A 238 -22.23 -20.35 1.26
CA ALA A 238 -22.52 -19.07 1.90
C ALA A 238 -22.27 -17.89 0.96
N GLY A 239 -21.32 -18.02 0.04
CA GLY A 239 -20.82 -16.93 -0.79
C GLY A 239 -20.08 -15.87 0.04
N PHE A 240 -19.82 -14.73 -0.60
CA PHE A 240 -19.27 -13.56 0.08
C PHE A 240 -20.34 -12.48 0.27
N GLU A 241 -20.39 -11.91 1.48
CA GLU A 241 -21.18 -10.71 1.75
C GLU A 241 -20.43 -9.77 2.69
N ALA A 242 -20.03 -8.59 2.21
CA ALA A 242 -19.33 -7.62 3.03
C ALA A 242 -20.33 -6.79 3.87
N PRO A 243 -20.07 -6.63 5.18
CA PRO A 243 -20.93 -5.83 6.05
C PRO A 243 -20.87 -4.32 5.78
N HIS A 244 -19.79 -3.80 5.18
CA HIS A 244 -19.66 -2.35 4.98
C HIS A 244 -18.68 -2.00 3.86
N TYR A 245 -19.05 -0.99 3.08
CA TYR A 245 -18.20 -0.28 2.12
C TYR A 245 -18.28 1.22 2.38
N ARG A 246 -17.14 1.89 2.30
CA ARG A 246 -17.04 3.34 2.43
C ARG A 246 -16.08 3.93 1.40
N ILE A 247 -16.48 5.03 0.79
CA ILE A 247 -15.62 5.90 -0.02
C ILE A 247 -15.41 7.21 0.74
N ASP A 248 -14.18 7.73 0.72
CA ASP A 248 -13.82 9.01 1.33
C ASP A 248 -12.75 9.69 0.47
N GLY A 249 -13.19 10.62 -0.39
CA GLY A 249 -12.35 11.20 -1.44
C GLY A 249 -11.74 10.10 -2.32
N PRO A 250 -10.41 10.12 -2.59
CA PRO A 250 -9.78 9.10 -3.42
C PRO A 250 -9.62 7.74 -2.73
N HIS A 251 -9.86 7.69 -1.42
CA HIS A 251 -9.65 6.54 -0.57
C HIS A 251 -10.92 5.72 -0.42
N ARG A 252 -10.76 4.46 -0.02
CA ARG A 252 -11.90 3.58 0.24
C ARG A 252 -11.60 2.51 1.28
N LEU A 253 -12.67 1.88 1.74
CA LEU A 253 -12.66 0.87 2.79
C LEU A 253 -13.70 -0.21 2.50
N VAL A 254 -13.30 -1.46 2.70
CA VAL A 254 -14.20 -2.60 2.87
C VAL A 254 -13.96 -3.26 4.23
N SER A 255 -15.03 -3.53 4.97
CA SER A 255 -15.00 -4.35 6.18
C SER A 255 -15.47 -5.76 5.86
N THR A 256 -14.90 -6.77 6.52
CA THR A 256 -15.38 -8.15 6.44
C THR A 256 -15.86 -8.66 7.80
N SER A 257 -16.84 -9.56 7.78
CA SER A 257 -17.14 -10.36 8.97
C SER A 257 -16.09 -11.45 9.14
N GLY A 258 -15.71 -11.70 10.38
CA GLY A 258 -14.71 -12.72 10.71
C GLY A 258 -15.29 -14.12 10.79
N VAL A 259 -14.39 -15.07 11.07
CA VAL A 259 -14.73 -16.45 11.40
C VAL A 259 -13.96 -16.84 12.65
N ARG A 260 -14.66 -17.36 13.66
CA ARG A 260 -14.02 -17.94 14.84
C ARG A 260 -13.72 -19.40 14.55
N ILE A 261 -12.63 -19.65 13.84
CA ILE A 261 -12.30 -20.99 13.33
C ILE A 261 -12.21 -22.02 14.46
N TRP A 262 -11.80 -21.62 15.67
CA TRP A 262 -11.72 -22.47 16.86
C TRP A 262 -13.08 -22.91 17.42
N GLU A 263 -14.19 -22.27 17.02
CA GLU A 263 -15.55 -22.68 17.40
C GLU A 263 -16.15 -23.69 16.42
N MET A 264 -15.49 -23.95 15.28
CA MET A 264 -15.99 -24.87 14.24
C MET A 264 -15.76 -26.35 14.58
N ASP A 265 -16.30 -27.25 13.75
CA ASP A 265 -15.96 -28.66 13.82
C ASP A 265 -14.47 -28.89 13.51
N ALA A 266 -13.86 -29.91 14.12
CA ALA A 266 -12.45 -30.26 13.85
C ALA A 266 -12.17 -30.58 12.37
N GLU A 267 -13.15 -31.12 11.65
CA GLU A 267 -13.05 -31.41 10.20
C GLU A 267 -12.97 -30.15 9.33
N MET A 268 -13.32 -28.98 9.88
CA MET A 268 -13.23 -27.68 9.21
C MET A 268 -11.89 -26.97 9.51
N ARG A 269 -11.01 -27.59 10.30
CA ARG A 269 -9.69 -27.06 10.66
C ARG A 269 -8.57 -27.95 10.16
N LYS A 270 -7.40 -27.37 9.92
CA LYS A 270 -6.17 -28.14 9.69
C LYS A 270 -5.57 -28.52 11.06
N PRO A 271 -4.99 -29.72 11.21
CA PRO A 271 -4.33 -30.11 12.47
C PRO A 271 -3.25 -29.12 12.94
N ILE A 272 -2.54 -28.50 11.99
CA ILE A 272 -1.52 -27.49 12.32
C ILE A 272 -2.12 -26.23 12.95
N GLU A 273 -3.37 -25.89 12.61
CA GLU A 273 -4.05 -24.72 13.16
C GLU A 273 -4.42 -24.95 14.62
N ASP A 274 -4.87 -26.15 14.97
CA ASP A 274 -5.14 -26.55 16.36
C ASP A 274 -3.85 -26.54 17.21
N ILE A 275 -2.75 -27.08 16.67
CA ILE A 275 -1.46 -27.15 17.37
C ILE A 275 -0.89 -25.75 17.62
N CYS A 276 -0.90 -24.90 16.59
CA CYS A 276 -0.31 -23.57 16.63
C CYS A 276 -1.26 -22.52 17.21
N ARG A 277 -2.56 -22.83 17.32
CA ARG A 277 -3.64 -21.87 17.62
C ARG A 277 -3.58 -20.65 16.71
N SER A 278 -3.48 -20.89 15.41
CA SER A 278 -3.35 -19.86 14.37
C SER A 278 -3.80 -20.43 13.02
N GLY A 279 -4.17 -19.59 12.07
CA GLY A 279 -4.51 -20.01 10.73
C GLY A 279 -4.60 -18.83 9.76
N LEU A 280 -5.49 -18.94 8.78
CA LEU A 280 -5.72 -17.90 7.77
C LEU A 280 -5.90 -16.50 8.35
N PHE A 281 -6.70 -16.39 9.41
CA PHE A 281 -7.06 -15.12 10.06
C PHE A 281 -6.03 -14.65 11.10
N GLY A 282 -4.91 -15.34 11.21
CA GLY A 282 -3.88 -15.08 12.20
C GLY A 282 -3.99 -15.91 13.48
N PRO A 283 -3.18 -15.58 14.49
CA PRO A 283 -3.25 -16.19 15.82
C PRO A 283 -4.64 -16.08 16.44
N TRP A 284 -5.13 -17.14 17.07
CA TRP A 284 -6.45 -17.17 17.71
C TRP A 284 -6.47 -16.37 19.02
N ASP A 285 -5.33 -16.33 19.69
CA ASP A 285 -5.15 -15.57 20.92
C ASP A 285 -4.66 -14.17 20.54
N GLY A 286 -5.58 -13.22 20.45
CA GLY A 286 -5.28 -11.83 20.15
C GLY A 286 -4.48 -11.15 21.29
N PRO A 287 -3.57 -10.21 20.97
CA PRO A 287 -2.89 -9.39 21.96
C PRO A 287 -3.85 -8.42 22.65
N ASP A 288 -3.52 -8.03 23.88
CA ASP A 288 -4.14 -6.85 24.50
C ASP A 288 -3.48 -5.59 23.93
N LEU A 289 -4.21 -4.89 23.07
CA LEU A 289 -3.76 -3.67 22.41
C LEU A 289 -4.36 -2.40 23.05
N GLY A 290 -5.18 -2.54 24.09
CA GLY A 290 -5.94 -1.45 24.70
C GLY A 290 -7.19 -1.06 23.90
N GLU A 291 -7.64 0.17 24.08
CA GLU A 291 -8.79 0.73 23.37
C GLU A 291 -8.46 0.94 21.90
N MET A 292 -9.28 0.37 21.02
CA MET A 292 -9.11 0.48 19.57
C MET A 292 -9.74 1.78 19.05
N PRO A 293 -9.12 2.42 18.03
CA PRO A 293 -9.62 3.68 17.51
C PRO A 293 -11.02 3.54 16.88
N PRO A 294 -11.85 4.60 16.92
CA PRO A 294 -13.25 4.56 16.49
C PRO A 294 -13.42 4.38 14.98
N GLY A 295 -12.36 4.57 14.19
CA GLY A 295 -12.36 4.31 12.75
C GLY A 295 -12.39 2.82 12.39
N LEU A 296 -12.13 1.92 13.35
CA LEU A 296 -12.16 0.48 13.14
C LEU A 296 -13.56 -0.12 13.35
N ASN A 297 -13.80 -1.21 12.64
CA ASN A 297 -15.05 -1.97 12.58
C ASN A 297 -16.27 -1.04 12.45
N PRO A 298 -16.35 -0.19 11.41
CA PRO A 298 -17.47 0.73 11.22
C PRO A 298 -18.81 -0.02 11.10
N ALA A 299 -18.77 -1.26 10.59
CA ALA A 299 -19.90 -2.16 10.54
C ALA A 299 -20.42 -2.62 11.92
N LYS A 300 -19.60 -2.49 12.97
CA LYS A 300 -19.81 -3.05 14.31
C LYS A 300 -20.16 -4.54 14.27
N CYS A 301 -19.56 -5.28 13.32
CA CYS A 301 -19.82 -6.70 13.16
C CYS A 301 -19.07 -7.52 14.23
N ASN A 302 -19.67 -8.65 14.65
CA ASN A 302 -19.06 -9.60 15.56
C ASN A 302 -19.42 -11.03 15.12
N PRO A 303 -18.44 -11.89 14.80
CA PRO A 303 -17.00 -11.59 14.76
C PRO A 303 -16.63 -10.55 13.68
N TRP A 304 -15.72 -9.63 14.03
CA TRP A 304 -15.06 -8.74 13.09
C TRP A 304 -13.88 -9.48 12.45
N GLY A 305 -13.77 -9.42 11.12
CA GLY A 305 -12.73 -10.09 10.36
C GLY A 305 -11.56 -9.16 10.16
N LEU A 306 -11.73 -8.20 9.25
CA LEU A 306 -10.77 -7.15 8.97
C LEU A 306 -11.45 -5.90 8.47
N ASP A 307 -10.70 -4.80 8.50
CA ASP A 307 -10.96 -3.60 7.70
C ASP A 307 -9.79 -3.39 6.73
N SER A 308 -10.09 -3.23 5.44
CA SER A 308 -9.12 -3.00 4.36
C SER A 308 -9.19 -1.55 3.90
N PHE A 309 -8.29 -0.71 4.40
CA PHE A 309 -8.19 0.70 4.02
C PHE A 309 -7.25 0.83 2.83
N GLN A 310 -7.75 1.27 1.68
CA GLN A 310 -6.92 1.60 0.54
C GLN A 310 -6.72 3.12 0.47
N LEU A 311 -5.45 3.50 0.65
CA LEU A 311 -4.94 4.85 0.55
C LEU A 311 -4.37 5.02 -0.86
N PHE A 312 -5.23 5.53 -1.75
CA PHE A 312 -4.86 5.84 -3.12
C PHE A 312 -3.58 6.72 -3.19
N PRO A 313 -2.68 6.48 -4.16
CA PRO A 313 -2.75 5.41 -5.16
C PRO A 313 -2.06 4.12 -4.70
N ASN A 314 -1.05 4.20 -3.85
CA ASN A 314 -0.02 3.15 -3.78
C ASN A 314 -0.04 2.31 -2.49
N PHE A 315 -0.98 2.52 -1.57
CA PHE A 315 -0.84 2.01 -0.22
C PHE A 315 -2.14 1.43 0.35
N VAL A 316 -2.03 0.34 1.08
CA VAL A 316 -3.14 -0.32 1.77
C VAL A 316 -2.74 -0.65 3.20
N ILE A 317 -3.67 -0.49 4.14
CA ILE A 317 -3.57 -0.98 5.52
C ILE A 317 -4.77 -1.92 5.75
N LEU A 318 -4.51 -3.22 5.96
CA LEU A 318 -5.53 -4.15 6.46
C LEU A 318 -5.30 -4.38 7.94
N ILE A 319 -6.31 -4.09 8.76
CA ILE A 319 -6.29 -4.32 10.19
C ILE A 319 -7.23 -5.48 10.51
N TRP A 320 -6.68 -6.53 11.13
CA TRP A 320 -7.40 -7.75 11.46
C TRP A 320 -7.95 -7.70 12.88
N GLY A 321 -9.13 -8.27 13.09
CA GLY A 321 -9.78 -8.35 14.40
C GLY A 321 -8.99 -9.14 15.45
N GLN A 322 -8.02 -9.94 15.03
CA GLN A 322 -7.09 -10.70 15.87
C GLN A 322 -5.89 -9.86 16.36
N GLY A 323 -5.87 -8.54 16.12
CA GLY A 323 -4.88 -7.63 16.70
C GLY A 323 -3.53 -7.65 15.98
N TRP A 324 -3.55 -7.76 14.66
CA TRP A 324 -2.39 -7.62 13.79
C TRP A 324 -2.81 -6.84 12.54
N TYR A 325 -1.85 -6.30 11.81
CA TYR A 325 -2.15 -5.61 10.56
C TYR A 325 -1.16 -6.01 9.48
N LEU A 326 -1.53 -5.73 8.24
CA LEU A 326 -0.63 -5.84 7.12
C LEU A 326 -0.69 -4.57 6.28
N THR A 327 0.33 -4.39 5.46
CA THR A 327 0.33 -3.34 4.45
C THR A 327 0.67 -3.88 3.09
N TYR A 328 0.11 -3.25 2.06
CA TYR A 328 0.52 -3.45 0.68
C TYR A 328 1.01 -2.15 0.06
N HIS A 329 2.03 -2.27 -0.77
CA HIS A 329 2.48 -1.21 -1.64
C HIS A 329 2.48 -1.68 -3.08
N TYR A 330 1.98 -0.82 -3.95
CA TYR A 330 1.92 -1.06 -5.39
C TYR A 330 2.79 -0.02 -6.09
N TRP A 331 3.87 -0.47 -6.72
CA TRP A 331 4.83 0.38 -7.39
C TRP A 331 4.85 0.10 -8.90
N PRO A 332 4.09 0.87 -9.71
CA PRO A 332 4.03 0.63 -11.13
C PRO A 332 5.41 0.74 -11.80
N THR A 333 5.69 -0.22 -12.68
CA THR A 333 6.92 -0.25 -13.49
C THR A 333 6.64 -0.06 -14.98
N SER A 334 5.45 -0.42 -15.44
CA SER A 334 4.88 -0.13 -16.76
C SER A 334 3.34 -0.07 -16.68
N HIS A 335 2.68 0.06 -17.83
CA HIS A 335 1.21 -0.07 -17.95
C HIS A 335 0.69 -1.48 -17.61
N ASN A 336 1.55 -2.50 -17.54
CA ASN A 336 1.17 -3.89 -17.32
C ASN A 336 2.10 -4.66 -16.37
N THR A 337 2.96 -3.96 -15.65
CA THR A 337 3.83 -4.55 -14.63
C THR A 337 3.93 -3.62 -13.43
N HIS A 338 4.09 -4.20 -12.25
CA HIS A 338 4.41 -3.46 -11.04
C HIS A 338 5.26 -4.29 -10.08
N ILE A 339 5.88 -3.62 -9.11
CA ILE A 339 6.44 -4.27 -7.92
C ILE A 339 5.38 -4.22 -6.83
N PHE A 340 5.05 -5.38 -6.29
CA PHE A 340 4.21 -5.55 -5.10
C PHE A 340 5.10 -5.78 -3.87
N GLU A 341 4.82 -5.06 -2.80
CA GLU A 341 5.44 -5.27 -1.49
C GLU A 341 4.34 -5.50 -0.46
N GLY A 342 4.42 -6.61 0.27
CA GLY A 342 3.48 -6.97 1.33
C GLY A 342 4.19 -7.18 2.65
N SER A 343 3.72 -6.55 3.71
CA SER A 343 4.31 -6.69 5.05
C SER A 343 3.25 -7.05 6.08
N ALA A 344 3.47 -8.13 6.82
CA ALA A 344 2.66 -8.52 7.97
C ALA A 344 3.32 -8.04 9.26
N TYR A 345 2.54 -7.42 10.15
CA TYR A 345 2.99 -6.77 11.37
C TYR A 345 2.24 -7.33 12.57
N PHE A 346 3.00 -7.91 13.49
CA PHE A 346 2.49 -8.51 14.72
C PHE A 346 3.21 -7.92 15.94
N PRO A 347 2.59 -7.99 17.13
CA PRO A 347 3.28 -7.67 18.36
C PRO A 347 4.48 -8.61 18.55
N GLN A 348 5.45 -8.17 19.37
CA GLN A 348 6.56 -9.04 19.74
C GLN A 348 6.05 -10.34 20.38
N PRO A 349 6.39 -11.53 19.84
CA PRO A 349 5.96 -12.79 20.43
C PRO A 349 6.65 -13.00 21.78
N ARG A 350 5.89 -13.48 22.77
CA ARG A 350 6.35 -13.73 24.15
C ARG A 350 6.77 -15.18 24.38
N SER A 351 6.47 -16.06 23.44
CA SER A 351 6.81 -17.48 23.51
C SER A 351 7.13 -18.05 22.13
N PRO A 352 7.85 -19.18 22.04
CA PRO A 352 8.05 -19.89 20.79
C PRO A 352 6.74 -20.26 20.08
N ARG A 353 5.68 -20.59 20.83
CA ARG A 353 4.35 -20.90 20.25
C ARG A 353 3.75 -19.67 19.57
N GLU A 354 3.78 -18.51 20.22
CA GLU A 354 3.28 -17.26 19.62
C GLU A 354 4.07 -16.89 18.36
N ARG A 355 5.40 -17.10 18.37
CA ARG A 355 6.23 -16.91 17.19
C ARG A 355 5.79 -17.82 16.04
N ILE A 356 5.60 -19.11 16.30
CA ILE A 356 5.14 -20.08 15.29
C ILE A 356 3.73 -19.74 14.79
N ALA A 357 2.84 -19.28 15.69
CA ALA A 357 1.50 -18.82 15.33
C ALA A 357 1.54 -17.68 14.31
N GLN A 358 2.41 -16.68 14.53
CA GLN A 358 2.62 -15.57 13.59
C GLN A 358 3.25 -16.04 12.27
N GLU A 359 4.20 -16.98 12.32
CA GLU A 359 4.81 -17.56 11.11
C GLU A 359 3.79 -18.31 10.25
N LEU A 360 2.88 -19.08 10.86
CA LEU A 360 1.80 -19.75 10.14
C LEU A 360 0.86 -18.76 9.45
N ALA A 361 0.53 -17.66 10.12
CA ALA A 361 -0.29 -16.58 9.56
C ALA A 361 0.41 -15.90 8.37
N ALA A 362 1.69 -15.53 8.54
CA ALA A 362 2.50 -14.90 7.50
C ALA A 362 2.69 -15.84 6.29
N ALA A 363 2.92 -17.13 6.53
CA ALA A 363 3.03 -18.13 5.47
C ALA A 363 1.70 -18.31 4.72
N SER A 364 0.57 -18.35 5.44
CA SER A 364 -0.76 -18.41 4.81
C SER A 364 -0.98 -17.19 3.93
N PHE A 365 -0.78 -15.98 4.46
CA PHE A 365 -0.90 -14.75 3.69
C PHE A 365 -0.09 -14.77 2.37
N LYS A 366 1.18 -15.20 2.44
CA LYS A 366 2.04 -15.32 1.26
C LYS A 366 1.44 -16.26 0.20
N GLU A 367 0.88 -17.40 0.60
CA GLU A 367 0.26 -18.33 -0.37
C GLU A 367 -1.01 -17.78 -1.02
N TYR A 368 -1.77 -16.92 -0.34
CA TYR A 368 -2.94 -16.27 -0.92
C TYR A 368 -2.51 -15.26 -1.97
N GLY A 369 -1.56 -14.36 -1.62
CA GLY A 369 -1.03 -13.38 -2.56
C GLY A 369 -0.38 -13.99 -3.82
N LEU A 370 0.16 -15.21 -3.72
CA LEU A 370 0.68 -15.96 -4.89
C LEU A 370 -0.43 -16.49 -5.80
N GLN A 371 -1.57 -16.89 -5.25
CA GLN A 371 -2.74 -17.29 -6.04
C GLN A 371 -3.32 -16.08 -6.78
N ASP A 372 -3.46 -14.95 -6.07
CA ASP A 372 -3.94 -13.69 -6.65
C ASP A 372 -3.04 -13.25 -7.80
N ALA A 373 -1.71 -13.28 -7.60
CA ALA A 373 -0.75 -12.93 -8.64
C ALA A 373 -0.90 -13.76 -9.90
N ASN A 374 -0.99 -15.08 -9.78
CA ASN A 374 -1.13 -15.95 -10.95
C ASN A 374 -2.42 -15.62 -11.74
N THR A 375 -3.55 -15.52 -11.03
CA THR A 375 -4.83 -15.22 -11.66
C THR A 375 -4.84 -13.83 -12.32
N LEU A 376 -4.22 -12.83 -11.70
CA LEU A 376 -4.24 -11.46 -12.21
C LEU A 376 -3.25 -11.25 -13.36
N GLU A 377 -2.14 -12.00 -13.43
CA GLU A 377 -1.32 -12.05 -14.65
C GLU A 377 -2.10 -12.66 -15.82
N ALA A 378 -2.89 -13.71 -15.59
CA ALA A 378 -3.77 -14.27 -16.62
C ALA A 378 -4.87 -13.28 -17.03
N THR A 379 -5.45 -12.54 -16.08
CA THR A 379 -6.41 -11.46 -16.37
C THR A 379 -5.77 -10.38 -17.24
N GLN A 380 -4.58 -9.89 -16.89
CA GLN A 380 -3.84 -8.90 -17.68
C GLN A 380 -3.67 -9.38 -19.12
N MET A 381 -3.17 -10.61 -19.32
CA MET A 381 -2.96 -11.19 -20.66
C MET A 381 -4.24 -11.18 -21.50
N MET A 382 -5.40 -11.46 -20.88
CA MET A 382 -6.66 -11.53 -21.61
C MET A 382 -7.29 -10.17 -21.85
N VAL A 383 -7.16 -9.21 -20.92
CA VAL A 383 -7.64 -7.84 -21.14
C VAL A 383 -6.81 -7.16 -22.23
N GLU A 384 -5.49 -7.39 -22.28
CA GLU A 384 -4.61 -6.86 -23.34
C GLU A 384 -4.96 -7.37 -24.74
N SER A 385 -5.70 -8.48 -24.85
CA SER A 385 -6.13 -9.00 -26.15
C SER A 385 -7.14 -8.10 -26.87
N GLY A 386 -7.86 -7.24 -26.13
CA GLY A 386 -8.83 -6.29 -26.67
C GLY A 386 -10.07 -6.92 -27.32
N TYR A 387 -10.25 -8.25 -27.27
CA TYR A 387 -11.44 -8.91 -27.83
C TYR A 387 -12.73 -8.62 -27.04
N VAL A 388 -12.59 -8.31 -25.75
CA VAL A 388 -13.66 -7.88 -24.86
C VAL A 388 -13.17 -6.67 -24.08
N ASP A 389 -13.91 -5.57 -24.15
CA ASP A 389 -13.54 -4.26 -23.59
C ASP A 389 -14.54 -3.78 -22.51
N ARG A 390 -15.57 -4.57 -22.23
CA ARG A 390 -16.67 -4.26 -21.32
C ARG A 390 -16.94 -5.41 -20.37
N PHE A 391 -16.82 -5.14 -19.08
CA PHE A 391 -16.93 -6.12 -18.01
C PHE A 391 -18.02 -5.71 -17.02
N LEU A 392 -18.87 -6.66 -16.63
CA LEU A 392 -19.88 -6.43 -15.61
C LEU A 392 -19.25 -6.67 -14.24
N LEU A 393 -19.44 -5.72 -13.35
CA LEU A 393 -19.10 -5.85 -11.93
C LEU A 393 -20.38 -6.01 -11.11
N ASN A 394 -20.34 -6.93 -10.16
CA ASN A 394 -21.39 -7.16 -9.19
C ASN A 394 -21.44 -6.04 -8.15
N ASP A 395 -22.51 -6.00 -7.36
CA ASP A 395 -22.74 -4.91 -6.40
C ASP A 395 -21.66 -4.79 -5.31
N GLN A 396 -20.99 -5.89 -4.98
CA GLN A 396 -19.94 -5.97 -3.95
C GLN A 396 -18.53 -5.67 -4.50
N GLU A 397 -18.44 -5.32 -5.78
CA GLU A 397 -17.24 -4.84 -6.47
C GLU A 397 -17.29 -3.31 -6.67
N VAL A 398 -18.10 -2.60 -5.88
CA VAL A 398 -18.27 -1.14 -5.95
C VAL A 398 -16.95 -0.37 -5.82
N LEU A 399 -15.99 -0.90 -5.04
CA LEU A 399 -14.69 -0.25 -4.84
C LEU A 399 -13.76 -0.34 -6.06
N LEU A 400 -13.98 -1.32 -6.93
CA LEU A 400 -13.26 -1.46 -8.20
C LEU A 400 -13.73 -0.36 -9.15
N ARG A 401 -15.05 -0.14 -9.25
CA ARG A 401 -15.64 1.00 -10.00
C ARG A 401 -15.03 2.32 -9.54
N HIS A 402 -14.93 2.50 -8.23
CA HIS A 402 -14.31 3.68 -7.64
C HIS A 402 -12.83 3.81 -8.02
N LEU A 403 -12.04 2.73 -8.10
CA LEU A 403 -10.62 2.80 -8.50
C LEU A 403 -10.43 3.41 -9.87
N HIS A 404 -11.11 2.83 -10.84
CA HIS A 404 -10.95 3.20 -12.23
C HIS A 404 -11.53 4.58 -12.48
N LYS A 405 -12.69 4.90 -11.89
CA LYS A 405 -13.26 6.24 -11.97
C LYS A 405 -12.35 7.29 -11.35
N GLU A 406 -11.85 7.08 -10.13
CA GLU A 406 -11.00 8.06 -9.44
C GLU A 406 -9.68 8.28 -10.22
N THR A 407 -9.09 7.21 -10.73
CA THR A 407 -7.88 7.31 -11.56
C THR A 407 -8.12 8.14 -12.81
N ALA A 408 -9.25 7.90 -13.51
CA ALA A 408 -9.65 8.68 -14.67
C ALA A 408 -9.90 10.15 -14.31
N ASP A 409 -10.61 10.43 -13.21
CA ASP A 409 -10.90 11.79 -12.76
C ASP A 409 -9.62 12.60 -12.46
N TRP A 410 -8.61 11.99 -11.83
CA TRP A 410 -7.31 12.63 -11.58
C TRP A 410 -6.56 12.97 -12.88
N VAL A 411 -6.59 12.05 -13.85
CA VAL A 411 -5.99 12.25 -15.18
C VAL A 411 -6.71 13.36 -15.94
N ASP A 412 -8.04 13.32 -15.98
CA ASP A 412 -8.87 14.30 -16.66
C ASP A 412 -8.70 15.70 -16.05
N GLU A 413 -8.67 15.80 -14.73
CA GLU A 413 -8.42 17.06 -14.03
C GLU A 413 -7.04 17.63 -14.36
N TYR A 414 -6.01 16.79 -14.38
CA TYR A 414 -4.65 17.21 -14.78
C TYR A 414 -4.64 17.73 -16.22
N GLN A 415 -5.32 17.04 -17.14
CA GLN A 415 -5.41 17.46 -18.53
C GLN A 415 -6.17 18.80 -18.68
N ARG A 416 -7.28 18.99 -17.98
CA ARG A 416 -8.02 20.27 -17.96
C ARG A 416 -7.13 21.43 -17.46
N LYS A 417 -6.50 21.25 -16.30
CA LYS A 417 -5.54 22.23 -15.73
C LYS A 417 -4.42 22.57 -16.71
N ARG A 418 -3.86 21.57 -17.41
CA ARG A 418 -2.79 21.77 -18.41
C ARG A 418 -3.29 22.50 -19.66
N ALA A 419 -4.53 22.29 -20.06
CA ALA A 419 -5.17 22.99 -21.17
C ALA A 419 -5.58 24.43 -20.80
N GLY A 420 -5.49 24.82 -19.52
CA GLY A 420 -5.95 26.12 -19.02
C GLY A 420 -7.47 26.24 -18.93
N VAL A 421 -8.17 25.10 -18.80
CA VAL A 421 -9.63 24.98 -18.72
C VAL A 421 -10.06 24.65 -17.30
#